data_AF-A0A1U7CUA0-F1
#
_entry.id   AF-A0A1U7CUA0-F1
#
_cell.length_a   1.000
_cell.length_b   1.000
_cell.length_c   1.000
_cell.angle_alpha   90.00
_cell.angle_beta   90.00
_cell.angle_gamma   90.00
#
_symmetry.space_group_name_H-M   'P 1'
#
loop_
_entity.id
_entity.type
_entity.pdbx_description
1 polymer ?
#
loop_
_entity_poly.entity_id
_entity_poly.type
_entity_poly.pdbx_seq_one_letter_code
_entity_poly.pdbx_strand_id
1 'polypeptide(L)'
;MKRQERTRRSRPLGQVEYLETRALMTIAAVTPLPDMSVATGAAAAPVNLGSYFNDPSAAPNFAIFDTTLGTIPVLLTPATTPKTVANFQNYVNKGAYTNSVVHRSVPGFIWQAGGFQLSSKPDIAATPTDAPVQNEYGASNVRGTIAMAKLGSDPNSATSQFFFNESDANASNLNNQNGGFTVFGHVVGASGLAVMDAIAAVPVPSPGPMSSPLDSAPLQNYKTGAAVQPSNLILIKSVTTADEAFSAQSNAPGVASASLQGNNLIVTPLAAGTAKITVTGYGSDGVAATQTFSVTVSQGTPPVTTPPVTTPPGTTPPVTTPPVVQPASDLTPAARGALPALVVAGQKAKIQQTVTLTASSIPVTQRVRASLILSTTTTGSPSDFTIASAAANVRLKLGKQAKLNLSAKQLDASVPAGTYHVLVSVTDPDGAKTTIDTGRTLVVRAPQAKPVRR
;
A
#
# COMPACT_ATOMS: atom_id res chain seq x y z
N MET A 1 -24.62 28.50 84.01
CA MET A 1 -23.75 27.60 83.22
C MET A 1 -23.82 28.01 81.75
N LYS A 2 -22.75 28.61 81.21
CA LYS A 2 -22.65 29.07 79.81
C LYS A 2 -22.41 27.86 78.90
N ARG A 3 -23.33 27.58 77.96
CA ARG A 3 -23.17 26.51 76.95
C ARG A 3 -22.56 27.13 75.69
N GLN A 4 -21.36 26.68 75.33
CA GLN A 4 -20.59 27.17 74.18
C GLN A 4 -21.30 26.88 72.85
N GLU A 5 -21.53 27.91 72.04
CA GLU A 5 -21.82 27.77 70.61
C GLU A 5 -20.56 27.32 69.88
N ARG A 6 -20.61 26.14 69.25
CA ARG A 6 -19.56 25.66 68.34
C ARG A 6 -19.80 26.24 66.95
N THR A 7 -18.96 27.16 66.54
CA THR A 7 -18.83 27.66 65.16
C THR A 7 -18.46 26.51 64.21
N ARG A 8 -19.37 26.15 63.30
CA ARG A 8 -19.06 25.24 62.17
C ARG A 8 -18.12 25.97 61.21
N ARG A 9 -16.85 25.57 61.16
CA ARG A 9 -15.93 25.95 60.08
C ARG A 9 -16.47 25.38 58.76
N SER A 10 -16.75 26.26 57.80
CA SER A 10 -17.04 25.89 56.41
C SER A 10 -15.83 25.18 55.82
N ARG A 11 -16.01 23.94 55.37
CA ARG A 11 -15.03 23.25 54.51
C ARG A 11 -14.88 24.07 53.22
N PRO A 12 -13.66 24.37 52.74
CA PRO A 12 -13.50 24.92 51.41
C PRO A 12 -14.02 23.86 50.43
N LEU A 13 -15.00 24.25 49.61
CA LEU A 13 -15.42 23.47 48.44
C LEU A 13 -14.15 23.21 47.62
N GLY A 14 -13.82 21.93 47.44
CA GLY A 14 -12.74 21.54 46.55
C GLY A 14 -12.96 22.24 45.21
N GLN A 15 -11.87 22.79 44.66
CA GLN A 15 -11.88 23.29 43.29
C GLN A 15 -12.53 22.22 42.42
N VAL A 16 -13.70 22.55 41.86
CA VAL A 16 -14.28 21.79 40.77
C VAL A 16 -13.30 22.02 39.63
N GLU A 17 -12.40 21.05 39.43
CA GLU A 17 -11.64 20.97 38.19
C GLU A 17 -12.69 20.98 37.08
N TYR A 18 -12.72 22.05 36.29
CA TYR A 18 -13.43 22.05 35.04
C TYR A 18 -12.84 20.88 34.25
N LEU A 19 -13.65 19.85 34.01
CA LEU A 19 -13.34 18.84 33.01
C LEU A 19 -13.09 19.64 31.73
N GLU A 20 -11.83 19.84 31.35
CA GLU A 20 -11.51 20.23 30.00
C GLU A 20 -12.27 19.27 29.11
N THR A 21 -13.09 19.81 28.20
CA THR A 21 -13.75 19.04 27.17
C THR A 21 -12.67 18.16 26.58
N ARG A 22 -12.73 16.83 26.82
CA ARG A 22 -11.84 15.90 26.14
C ARG A 22 -12.12 16.13 24.66
N ALA A 23 -11.30 16.94 24.01
CA ALA A 23 -11.31 17.07 22.58
C ALA A 23 -11.19 15.62 22.09
N LEU A 24 -12.22 15.15 21.39
CA LEU A 24 -12.21 13.84 20.75
C LEU A 24 -10.88 13.76 19.99
N MET A 25 -9.98 12.92 20.50
CA MET A 25 -8.68 12.66 19.88
C MET A 25 -8.98 11.84 18.63
N THR A 26 -9.31 12.55 17.57
CA THR A 26 -9.75 11.98 16.29
C THR A 26 -8.80 12.43 15.19
N ILE A 27 -8.83 11.73 14.06
CA ILE A 27 -7.98 12.06 12.92
C ILE A 27 -8.23 13.50 12.46
N ALA A 28 -7.14 14.23 12.23
CA ALA A 28 -7.19 15.62 11.76
C ALA A 28 -6.28 15.82 10.55
N ALA A 29 -6.71 16.68 9.62
CA ALA A 29 -5.85 17.23 8.59
C ALA A 29 -4.93 18.29 9.22
N VAL A 30 -3.66 17.94 9.44
CA VAL A 30 -2.70 18.78 10.18
C VAL A 30 -1.87 19.70 9.29
N THR A 31 -1.79 19.39 7.99
CA THR A 31 -1.12 20.24 7.00
C THR A 31 -1.87 20.12 5.67
N PRO A 32 -2.11 21.22 4.94
CA PRO A 32 -2.74 21.18 3.63
C PRO A 32 -1.91 20.37 2.62
N LEU A 33 -2.56 19.44 1.91
CA LEU A 33 -1.97 18.78 0.74
C LEU A 33 -1.64 19.83 -0.34
N PRO A 34 -0.41 19.84 -0.89
CA PRO A 34 -0.01 20.84 -1.86
C PRO A 34 -0.64 20.57 -3.23
N ASP A 35 -1.01 21.63 -3.94
CA ASP A 35 -1.38 21.55 -5.36
C ASP A 35 -0.21 21.01 -6.19
N MET A 36 -0.51 20.25 -7.24
CA MET A 36 0.48 19.61 -8.08
C MET A 36 0.39 20.09 -9.53
N SER A 37 1.54 20.24 -10.17
CA SER A 37 1.66 20.48 -11.61
C SER A 37 2.56 19.41 -12.22
N VAL A 38 2.01 18.62 -13.14
CA VAL A 38 2.68 17.44 -13.74
C VAL A 38 2.41 17.39 -15.25
N ALA A 39 3.31 16.80 -16.02
CA ALA A 39 3.08 16.59 -17.46
C ALA A 39 2.31 15.28 -17.70
N THR A 40 1.50 15.21 -18.77
CA THR A 40 0.86 13.95 -19.20
C THR A 40 1.88 12.82 -19.35
N GLY A 41 1.61 11.66 -18.76
CA GLY A 41 2.51 10.49 -18.83
C GLY A 41 3.74 10.55 -17.91
N ALA A 42 3.96 11.65 -17.17
CA ALA A 42 5.00 11.70 -16.15
C ALA A 42 4.57 10.95 -14.88
N ALA A 43 5.47 10.21 -14.25
CA ALA A 43 5.20 9.64 -12.94
C ALA A 43 5.21 10.75 -11.88
N ALA A 44 4.09 11.02 -11.22
CA ALA A 44 4.09 11.90 -10.05
C ALA A 44 4.78 11.20 -8.88
N ALA A 45 5.55 11.97 -8.09
CA ALA A 45 6.18 11.42 -6.89
C ALA A 45 5.10 10.98 -5.88
N PRO A 46 5.28 9.83 -5.20
CA PRO A 46 4.37 9.41 -4.14
C PRO A 46 4.28 10.46 -3.03
N VAL A 47 3.06 10.83 -2.63
CA VAL A 47 2.81 11.76 -1.52
C VAL A 47 2.51 10.94 -0.26
N ASN A 48 3.37 11.04 0.76
CA ASN A 48 3.17 10.34 2.02
C ASN A 48 2.08 11.03 2.85
N LEU A 49 0.92 10.39 3.02
CA LEU A 49 -0.25 10.96 3.68
C LEU A 49 -0.11 11.10 5.20
N GLY A 50 0.77 10.31 5.84
CA GLY A 50 1.02 10.40 7.29
C GLY A 50 1.67 11.71 7.74
N SER A 51 2.14 12.54 6.80
CA SER A 51 2.59 13.92 7.10
C SER A 51 1.47 14.96 7.05
N TYR A 52 0.29 14.58 6.55
CA TYR A 52 -0.84 15.49 6.30
C TYR A 52 -2.06 15.15 7.15
N PHE A 53 -2.15 13.91 7.61
CA PHE A 53 -3.17 13.44 8.55
C PHE A 53 -2.49 12.93 9.81
N ASN A 54 -3.14 13.15 10.95
CA ASN A 54 -2.67 12.66 12.25
C ASN A 54 -3.87 12.20 13.08
N ASP A 55 -3.94 10.91 13.38
CA ASP A 55 -4.80 10.37 14.42
C ASP A 55 -4.01 10.21 15.74
N PRO A 56 -4.21 11.08 16.75
CA PRO A 56 -3.55 10.96 18.05
C PRO A 56 -3.99 9.70 18.83
N SER A 57 -5.07 9.04 18.41
CA SER A 57 -5.59 7.79 18.99
C SER A 57 -5.27 6.55 18.16
N ALA A 58 -4.42 6.68 17.13
CA ALA A 58 -4.14 5.63 16.15
C ALA A 58 -3.86 4.27 16.79
N ALA A 59 -4.59 3.27 16.33
CA ALA A 59 -4.45 1.86 16.70
C ALA A 59 -4.64 1.02 15.43
N PRO A 60 -4.04 -0.19 15.34
CA PRO A 60 -4.08 -1.06 14.16
C PRO A 60 -5.46 -1.72 13.96
N ASN A 61 -6.50 -0.89 13.89
CA ASN A 61 -7.89 -1.27 13.76
C ASN A 61 -8.32 -1.34 12.29
N PHE A 62 -7.45 -1.03 11.33
CA PHE A 62 -7.77 -1.22 9.92
C PHE A 62 -7.23 -2.54 9.39
N ALA A 63 -8.05 -3.20 8.57
CA ALA A 63 -7.63 -4.27 7.68
C ALA A 63 -7.71 -3.77 6.23
N ILE A 64 -6.59 -3.83 5.52
CA ILE A 64 -6.49 -3.41 4.13
C ILE A 64 -6.48 -4.66 3.26
N PHE A 65 -7.58 -4.90 2.54
CA PHE A 65 -7.70 -6.02 1.61
C PHE A 65 -7.23 -5.56 0.23
N ASP A 66 -6.07 -6.04 -0.23
CA ASP A 66 -5.62 -5.83 -1.60
C ASP A 66 -6.21 -6.94 -2.49
N THR A 67 -7.13 -6.58 -3.40
CA THR A 67 -7.81 -7.54 -4.27
C THR A 67 -7.42 -7.36 -5.73
N THR A 68 -7.78 -8.31 -6.59
CA THR A 68 -7.60 -8.19 -8.04
C THR A 68 -8.36 -7.03 -8.67
N LEU A 69 -9.38 -6.50 -7.99
CA LEU A 69 -10.21 -5.38 -8.48
C LEU A 69 -9.96 -4.07 -7.73
N GLY A 70 -9.01 -4.05 -6.78
CA GLY A 70 -8.65 -2.86 -6.01
C GLY A 70 -8.59 -3.11 -4.50
N THR A 71 -8.42 -2.03 -3.75
CA THR A 71 -8.23 -2.09 -2.29
C THR A 71 -9.54 -1.82 -1.55
N ILE A 72 -9.85 -2.65 -0.54
CA ILE A 72 -10.97 -2.46 0.37
C ILE A 72 -10.42 -2.22 1.78
N PRO A 73 -10.40 -0.97 2.26
CA PRO A 73 -10.08 -0.68 3.66
C PRO A 73 -11.29 -0.98 4.54
N VAL A 74 -11.07 -1.70 5.63
CA VAL A 74 -12.10 -2.09 6.61
C VAL A 74 -11.68 -1.61 7.98
N LEU A 75 -12.55 -0.87 8.65
CA LEU A 75 -12.42 -0.57 10.07
C LEU A 75 -12.97 -1.73 10.89
N LEU A 76 -12.10 -2.35 11.69
CA LEU A 76 -12.41 -3.44 12.61
C LEU A 76 -12.97 -2.89 13.93
N THR A 77 -13.77 -3.69 14.64
CA THR A 77 -14.46 -3.28 15.88
C THR A 77 -14.01 -4.09 17.11
N PRO A 78 -12.73 -4.03 17.53
CA PRO A 78 -12.23 -4.85 18.65
C PRO A 78 -12.89 -4.53 20.00
N ALA A 79 -13.47 -3.34 20.16
CA ALA A 79 -14.19 -2.97 21.37
C ALA A 79 -15.47 -3.77 21.59
N THR A 80 -16.17 -4.15 20.50
CA THR A 80 -17.43 -4.91 20.57
C THR A 80 -17.26 -6.38 20.21
N THR A 81 -16.26 -6.72 19.40
CA THR A 81 -16.00 -8.09 18.93
C THR A 81 -14.52 -8.50 19.11
N PRO A 82 -14.00 -8.48 20.36
CA PRO A 82 -12.58 -8.66 20.63
C PRO A 82 -12.04 -10.03 20.21
N LYS A 83 -12.78 -11.13 20.46
CA LYS A 83 -12.29 -12.48 20.11
C LYS A 83 -12.28 -12.67 18.60
N THR A 84 -13.28 -12.14 17.92
CA THR A 84 -13.43 -12.24 16.47
C THR A 84 -12.35 -11.46 15.75
N VAL A 85 -12.09 -10.22 16.18
CA VAL A 85 -11.01 -9.40 15.62
C VAL A 85 -9.64 -10.04 15.88
N ALA A 86 -9.39 -10.54 17.09
CA ALA A 86 -8.15 -11.24 17.40
C ALA A 86 -7.97 -12.52 16.54
N ASN A 87 -9.03 -13.31 16.36
CA ASN A 87 -9.04 -14.47 15.47
C ASN A 87 -8.71 -14.07 14.03
N PHE A 88 -9.39 -13.06 13.49
CA PHE A 88 -9.17 -12.56 12.13
C PHE A 88 -7.72 -12.07 11.93
N GLN A 89 -7.22 -11.23 12.84
CA GLN A 89 -5.85 -10.71 12.81
C GLN A 89 -4.80 -11.83 12.93
N ASN A 90 -5.09 -12.89 13.68
CA ASN A 90 -4.21 -14.06 13.74
C ASN A 90 -4.09 -14.77 12.37
N TYR A 91 -5.17 -14.92 11.59
CA TYR A 91 -5.09 -15.42 10.21
C TYR A 91 -4.34 -14.45 9.27
N VAL A 92 -4.54 -13.15 9.44
CA VAL A 92 -3.76 -12.11 8.72
C VAL A 92 -2.26 -12.28 9.00
N ASN A 93 -1.87 -12.38 10.27
CA ASN A 93 -0.47 -12.52 10.70
C ASN A 93 0.18 -13.83 10.21
N LYS A 94 -0.61 -14.89 10.04
CA LYS A 94 -0.16 -16.16 9.45
C LYS A 94 -0.05 -16.11 7.92
N GLY A 95 -0.50 -15.02 7.28
CA GLY A 95 -0.57 -14.90 5.83
C GLY A 95 -1.65 -15.78 5.19
N ALA A 96 -2.62 -16.28 5.97
CA ALA A 96 -3.63 -17.26 5.55
C ALA A 96 -4.60 -16.72 4.49
N TYR A 97 -4.69 -15.39 4.35
CA TYR A 97 -5.50 -14.73 3.33
C TYR A 97 -4.72 -14.32 2.07
N THR A 98 -3.44 -14.70 1.97
CA THR A 98 -2.65 -14.48 0.77
C THR A 98 -3.21 -15.30 -0.39
N ASN A 99 -3.52 -14.64 -1.51
CA ASN A 99 -4.21 -15.23 -2.65
C ASN A 99 -5.51 -15.97 -2.27
N SER A 100 -6.25 -15.47 -1.27
CA SER A 100 -7.53 -16.06 -0.88
C SER A 100 -8.57 -15.86 -1.98
N VAL A 101 -9.30 -16.93 -2.31
CA VAL A 101 -10.30 -16.93 -3.38
C VAL A 101 -11.64 -16.44 -2.83
N VAL A 102 -12.28 -15.50 -3.54
CA VAL A 102 -13.72 -15.27 -3.40
C VAL A 102 -14.43 -16.48 -3.99
N HIS A 103 -14.75 -17.45 -3.14
CA HIS A 103 -15.19 -18.78 -3.55
C HIS A 103 -16.71 -18.90 -3.67
N ARG A 104 -17.44 -17.91 -3.14
CA ARG A 104 -18.89 -17.85 -3.21
C ARG A 104 -19.33 -16.40 -3.34
N SER A 105 -20.19 -16.11 -4.31
CA SER A 105 -20.90 -14.85 -4.41
C SER A 105 -22.37 -15.12 -4.73
N VAL A 106 -23.25 -14.36 -4.08
CA VAL A 106 -24.69 -14.35 -4.32
C VAL A 106 -25.09 -12.89 -4.50
N PRO A 107 -25.33 -12.45 -5.75
CA PRO A 107 -25.60 -11.04 -6.04
C PRO A 107 -26.77 -10.48 -5.23
N GLY A 108 -26.55 -9.32 -4.61
CA GLY A 108 -27.53 -8.65 -3.75
C GLY A 108 -27.60 -9.24 -2.34
N PHE A 109 -26.71 -10.18 -1.99
CA PHE A 109 -26.62 -10.77 -0.66
C PHE A 109 -25.21 -10.62 -0.10
N ILE A 110 -24.27 -11.45 -0.54
CA ILE A 110 -22.92 -11.52 0.01
C ILE A 110 -21.92 -12.04 -1.04
N TRP A 111 -20.65 -11.69 -0.84
CA TRP A 111 -19.54 -12.49 -1.32
C TRP A 111 -18.65 -12.94 -0.16
N GLN A 112 -18.12 -14.16 -0.26
CA GLN A 112 -17.48 -14.89 0.83
C GLN A 112 -16.08 -15.37 0.42
N ALA A 113 -15.14 -15.25 1.35
CA ALA A 113 -13.72 -15.56 1.16
C ALA A 113 -13.09 -16.12 2.45
N GLY A 114 -11.77 -16.28 2.47
CA GLY A 114 -11.01 -16.73 3.65
C GLY A 114 -11.03 -18.25 3.90
N GLY A 115 -11.72 -19.02 3.06
CA GLY A 115 -11.81 -20.48 3.17
C GLY A 115 -10.90 -21.23 2.21
N PHE A 116 -10.45 -20.58 1.14
CA PHE A 116 -9.66 -21.18 0.08
C PHE A 116 -8.59 -20.20 -0.39
N GLN A 117 -7.45 -20.74 -0.83
CA GLN A 117 -6.31 -19.99 -1.34
C GLN A 117 -5.79 -20.62 -2.63
N LEU A 118 -5.42 -19.77 -3.59
CA LEU A 118 -4.71 -20.22 -4.78
C LEU A 118 -3.24 -20.48 -4.40
N SER A 119 -2.80 -21.73 -4.58
CA SER A 119 -1.42 -22.13 -4.27
C SER A 119 -0.45 -21.76 -5.40
N SER A 120 0.83 -22.12 -5.27
CA SER A 120 1.86 -21.89 -6.31
C SER A 120 1.69 -22.78 -7.54
N LYS A 121 0.91 -23.86 -7.42
CA LYS A 121 0.34 -24.58 -8.56
C LYS A 121 -1.02 -23.96 -8.86
N PRO A 122 -1.59 -24.09 -10.07
CA PRO A 122 -2.95 -23.62 -10.37
C PRO A 122 -4.04 -24.44 -9.66
N ASP A 123 -3.81 -24.79 -8.39
CA ASP A 123 -4.64 -25.58 -7.50
C ASP A 123 -5.15 -24.68 -6.38
N ILE A 124 -6.45 -24.79 -6.10
CA ILE A 124 -7.12 -24.12 -5.00
C ILE A 124 -7.11 -25.07 -3.79
N ALA A 125 -6.55 -24.63 -2.67
CA ALA A 125 -6.47 -25.39 -1.43
C ALA A 125 -7.34 -24.75 -0.35
N ALA A 126 -7.89 -25.57 0.55
CA ALA A 126 -8.57 -25.06 1.74
C ALA A 126 -7.58 -24.35 2.67
N THR A 127 -8.01 -23.24 3.25
CA THR A 127 -7.25 -22.51 4.27
C THR A 127 -7.22 -23.36 5.56
N PRO A 128 -6.04 -23.69 6.11
CA PRO A 128 -5.95 -24.37 7.40
C PRO A 128 -6.60 -23.55 8.51
N THR A 129 -7.45 -24.19 9.32
CA THR A 129 -8.23 -23.50 10.36
C THR A 129 -7.70 -23.80 11.76
N ASP A 130 -7.68 -22.78 12.61
CA ASP A 130 -7.55 -22.90 14.06
C ASP A 130 -8.88 -23.35 14.71
N ALA A 131 -8.89 -23.44 16.04
CA ALA A 131 -10.09 -23.72 16.80
C ALA A 131 -11.18 -22.65 16.55
N PRO A 132 -12.47 -23.03 16.56
CA PRO A 132 -13.55 -22.08 16.38
C PRO A 132 -13.60 -20.97 17.43
N VAL A 133 -14.06 -19.79 17.01
CA VAL A 133 -14.26 -18.64 17.90
C VAL A 133 -15.73 -18.57 18.36
N GLN A 134 -15.93 -18.14 19.60
CA GLN A 134 -17.26 -17.87 20.14
C GLN A 134 -17.94 -16.76 19.34
N ASN A 135 -19.24 -16.92 19.07
CA ASN A 135 -20.04 -15.89 18.40
C ASN A 135 -20.16 -14.64 19.29
N GLU A 136 -19.88 -13.47 18.72
CA GLU A 136 -19.96 -12.15 19.36
C GLU A 136 -20.93 -11.23 18.61
N TYR A 137 -22.02 -11.80 18.07
CA TYR A 137 -23.01 -11.03 17.33
C TYR A 137 -23.59 -9.89 18.18
N GLY A 138 -23.74 -8.72 17.55
CA GLY A 138 -24.31 -7.52 18.18
C GLY A 138 -24.62 -6.41 17.17
N ALA A 139 -23.72 -6.14 16.22
CA ALA A 139 -23.97 -5.23 15.11
C ALA A 139 -24.74 -5.92 13.96
N SER A 140 -25.64 -5.17 13.31
CA SER A 140 -26.49 -5.66 12.21
C SER A 140 -25.69 -5.92 10.93
N ASN A 141 -26.02 -6.99 10.21
CA ASN A 141 -25.44 -7.36 8.92
C ASN A 141 -25.99 -6.50 7.75
N VAL A 142 -25.67 -5.21 7.77
CA VAL A 142 -26.06 -4.25 6.72
C VAL A 142 -24.97 -4.08 5.66
N ARG A 143 -25.30 -3.47 4.53
CA ARG A 143 -24.39 -3.23 3.41
C ARG A 143 -23.06 -2.62 3.87
N GLY A 144 -21.96 -3.16 3.35
CA GLY A 144 -20.62 -2.67 3.64
C GLY A 144 -20.02 -3.24 4.93
N THR A 145 -20.75 -4.04 5.69
CA THR A 145 -20.19 -4.74 6.86
C THR A 145 -19.47 -6.03 6.45
N ILE A 146 -18.47 -6.42 7.23
CA ILE A 146 -17.82 -7.74 7.14
C ILE A 146 -18.22 -8.58 8.36
N ALA A 147 -18.58 -9.83 8.13
CA ALA A 147 -19.00 -10.77 9.18
C ALA A 147 -18.37 -12.16 9.01
N MET A 148 -18.24 -12.88 10.13
CA MET A 148 -17.68 -14.24 10.12
C MET A 148 -18.69 -15.25 9.58
N ALA A 149 -18.27 -16.09 8.64
CA ALA A 149 -19.05 -17.24 8.20
C ALA A 149 -18.96 -18.39 9.23
N LYS A 150 -20.04 -19.15 9.35
CA LYS A 150 -20.17 -20.30 10.27
C LYS A 150 -21.11 -21.36 9.71
N LEU A 151 -21.06 -22.55 10.30
CA LEU A 151 -21.96 -23.65 9.99
C LEU A 151 -23.39 -23.26 10.39
N GLY A 152 -24.38 -23.62 9.58
CA GLY A 152 -25.78 -23.26 9.83
C GLY A 152 -26.35 -23.83 11.14
N SER A 153 -25.77 -24.92 11.65
CA SER A 153 -26.23 -25.63 12.85
C SER A 153 -25.47 -25.29 14.13
N ASP A 154 -24.40 -24.51 14.06
CA ASP A 154 -23.55 -24.20 15.21
C ASP A 154 -23.19 -22.71 15.25
N PRO A 155 -23.63 -21.96 16.27
CA PRO A 155 -23.35 -20.54 16.36
C PRO A 155 -21.86 -20.24 16.62
N ASN A 156 -21.12 -21.15 17.25
CA ASN A 156 -19.73 -20.93 17.68
C ASN A 156 -18.71 -21.66 16.80
N SER A 157 -19.04 -21.89 15.53
CA SER A 157 -18.20 -22.68 14.62
C SER A 157 -17.33 -21.84 13.68
N ALA A 158 -17.31 -20.51 13.83
CA ALA A 158 -16.58 -19.61 12.94
C ALA A 158 -15.06 -19.82 13.08
N THR A 159 -14.34 -19.85 11.95
CA THR A 159 -12.87 -20.00 11.92
C THR A 159 -12.21 -18.93 11.04
N SER A 160 -11.88 -19.22 9.78
CA SER A 160 -11.16 -18.31 8.87
C SER A 160 -12.06 -17.60 7.84
N GLN A 161 -13.27 -18.13 7.63
CA GLN A 161 -14.14 -17.63 6.57
C GLN A 161 -14.90 -16.39 7.01
N PHE A 162 -15.01 -15.42 6.10
CA PHE A 162 -15.77 -14.19 6.28
C PHE A 162 -16.52 -13.85 5.00
N PHE A 163 -17.53 -13.00 5.13
CA PHE A 163 -18.27 -12.46 4.00
C PHE A 163 -18.50 -10.96 4.16
N PHE A 164 -18.65 -10.29 3.03
CA PHE A 164 -19.08 -8.89 2.96
C PHE A 164 -20.56 -8.84 2.60
N ASN A 165 -21.32 -8.00 3.31
CA ASN A 165 -22.74 -7.78 3.04
C ASN A 165 -22.92 -6.77 1.90
N GLU A 166 -23.59 -7.18 0.83
CA GLU A 166 -23.84 -6.34 -0.35
C GLU A 166 -25.10 -5.48 -0.21
N SER A 167 -26.04 -5.90 0.62
CA SER A 167 -27.33 -5.22 0.83
C SER A 167 -27.86 -5.39 2.24
N ASP A 168 -28.81 -4.53 2.61
CA ASP A 168 -29.54 -4.64 3.88
C ASP A 168 -30.69 -5.67 3.81
N ALA A 169 -31.03 -6.14 2.61
CA ALA A 169 -32.24 -6.92 2.35
C ALA A 169 -32.28 -8.23 3.14
N ASN A 170 -31.11 -8.83 3.40
CA ASN A 170 -30.97 -10.09 4.15
C ASN A 170 -30.50 -9.89 5.59
N ALA A 171 -30.35 -8.64 6.06
CA ALA A 171 -29.87 -8.34 7.40
C ALA A 171 -30.73 -9.03 8.46
N SER A 172 -32.07 -8.95 8.34
CA SER A 172 -32.99 -9.59 9.29
C SER A 172 -32.74 -11.09 9.41
N ASN A 173 -32.54 -11.81 8.30
CA ASN A 173 -32.29 -13.25 8.35
C ASN A 173 -30.92 -13.55 9.00
N LEU A 174 -29.85 -12.86 8.57
CA LEU A 174 -28.50 -13.02 9.15
C LEU A 174 -28.44 -12.66 10.63
N ASN A 175 -29.23 -11.68 11.07
CA ASN A 175 -29.25 -11.21 12.45
C ASN A 175 -29.96 -12.17 13.41
N ASN A 176 -30.94 -12.94 12.91
CA ASN A 176 -31.82 -13.76 13.75
C ASN A 176 -31.50 -15.25 13.68
N GLN A 177 -30.93 -15.74 12.57
CA GLN A 177 -30.64 -17.17 12.42
C GLN A 177 -29.37 -17.59 13.15
N ASN A 178 -29.38 -18.79 13.74
CA ASN A 178 -28.19 -19.41 14.34
C ASN A 178 -27.40 -18.45 15.27
N GLY A 179 -28.11 -17.68 16.11
CA GLY A 179 -27.51 -16.71 17.04
C GLY A 179 -26.93 -15.44 16.41
N GLY A 180 -27.22 -15.16 15.14
CA GLY A 180 -26.67 -14.02 14.40
C GLY A 180 -25.28 -14.29 13.84
N PHE A 181 -24.87 -13.59 12.78
CA PHE A 181 -23.49 -13.64 12.25
C PHE A 181 -22.69 -12.44 12.74
N THR A 182 -21.57 -12.70 13.42
CA THR A 182 -20.75 -11.64 14.04
C THR A 182 -20.17 -10.70 13.00
N VAL A 183 -20.71 -9.48 12.93
CA VAL A 183 -20.12 -8.35 12.23
C VAL A 183 -18.94 -7.83 13.06
N PHE A 184 -17.75 -7.80 12.48
CA PHE A 184 -16.52 -7.41 13.18
C PHE A 184 -15.79 -6.23 12.53
N GLY A 185 -16.43 -5.59 11.56
CA GLY A 185 -15.95 -4.39 10.91
C GLY A 185 -16.86 -3.90 9.78
N HIS A 186 -16.46 -2.80 9.15
CA HIS A 186 -17.13 -2.25 7.97
C HIS A 186 -16.15 -1.57 7.02
N VAL A 187 -16.49 -1.57 5.73
CA VAL A 187 -15.73 -0.90 4.68
C VAL A 187 -15.80 0.61 4.89
N VAL A 188 -14.64 1.27 4.79
CA VAL A 188 -14.55 2.73 4.86
C VAL A 188 -14.33 3.34 3.48
N GLY A 189 -14.98 4.48 3.24
CA GLY A 189 -14.83 5.26 2.02
C GLY A 189 -15.55 4.74 0.78
N ALA A 190 -15.96 5.69 -0.07
CA ALA A 190 -16.72 5.40 -1.28
C ALA A 190 -15.92 4.56 -2.29
N SER A 191 -14.60 4.74 -2.36
CA SER A 191 -13.74 3.90 -3.21
C SER A 191 -13.68 2.45 -2.74
N GLY A 192 -13.63 2.22 -1.42
CA GLY A 192 -13.65 0.87 -0.84
C GLY A 192 -14.98 0.17 -1.13
N LEU A 193 -16.10 0.88 -0.92
CA LEU A 193 -17.43 0.37 -1.26
C LEU A 193 -17.58 0.10 -2.76
N ALA A 194 -17.04 0.96 -3.63
CA ALA A 194 -17.08 0.75 -5.07
C ALA A 194 -16.30 -0.51 -5.50
N VAL A 195 -15.16 -0.80 -4.88
CA VAL A 195 -14.42 -2.05 -5.13
C VAL A 195 -15.21 -3.26 -4.61
N MET A 196 -15.83 -3.16 -3.43
CA MET A 196 -16.71 -4.21 -2.91
C MET A 196 -17.88 -4.51 -3.87
N ASP A 197 -18.52 -3.47 -4.40
CA ASP A 197 -19.59 -3.59 -5.40
C ASP A 197 -19.07 -4.15 -6.73
N ALA A 198 -17.86 -3.78 -7.15
CA ALA A 198 -17.25 -4.30 -8.37
C ALA A 198 -16.99 -5.81 -8.28
N ILE A 199 -16.58 -6.32 -7.11
CA ILE A 199 -16.46 -7.76 -6.83
C ILE A 199 -17.83 -8.44 -6.92
N ALA A 200 -18.86 -7.86 -6.29
CA ALA A 200 -20.23 -8.38 -6.32
C ALA A 200 -20.82 -8.43 -7.74
N ALA A 201 -20.41 -7.51 -8.62
CA ALA A 201 -20.85 -7.44 -10.01
C ALA A 201 -20.18 -8.47 -10.93
N VAL A 202 -19.16 -9.20 -10.46
CA VAL A 202 -18.49 -10.22 -11.27
C VAL A 202 -19.46 -11.38 -11.52
N PRO A 203 -19.64 -11.83 -12.78
CA PRO A 203 -20.58 -12.90 -13.09
C PRO A 203 -20.28 -14.22 -12.35
N VAL A 204 -21.33 -14.83 -11.82
CA VAL A 204 -21.30 -16.20 -11.27
C VAL A 204 -21.88 -17.14 -12.34
N PRO A 205 -21.07 -18.01 -12.98
CA PRO A 205 -21.57 -18.90 -14.01
C PRO A 205 -22.61 -19.90 -13.47
N SER A 206 -23.62 -20.24 -14.28
CA SER A 206 -24.63 -21.23 -13.95
C SER A 206 -24.87 -22.17 -15.15
N PRO A 207 -24.63 -23.49 -15.02
CA PRO A 207 -23.99 -24.14 -13.88
C PRO A 207 -22.54 -23.68 -13.68
N GLY A 208 -22.08 -23.72 -12.43
CA GLY A 208 -20.69 -23.38 -12.08
C GLY A 208 -19.70 -24.38 -12.69
N PRO A 209 -18.53 -23.94 -13.21
CA PRO A 209 -17.56 -24.81 -13.85
C PRO A 209 -16.65 -25.58 -12.85
N MET A 210 -16.73 -25.27 -11.57
CA MET A 210 -15.96 -25.93 -10.49
C MET A 210 -16.90 -26.75 -9.61
N SER A 211 -16.35 -27.74 -8.90
CA SER A 211 -17.11 -28.54 -7.94
C SER A 211 -17.37 -27.74 -6.66
N SER A 212 -18.45 -28.10 -5.96
CA SER A 212 -18.71 -27.59 -4.60
C SER A 212 -17.51 -27.82 -3.68
N PRO A 213 -17.13 -26.85 -2.84
CA PRO A 213 -17.81 -25.59 -2.52
C PRO A 213 -17.41 -24.37 -3.36
N LEU A 214 -16.78 -24.56 -4.52
CA LEU A 214 -16.33 -23.49 -5.42
C LEU A 214 -17.29 -23.26 -6.60
N ASP A 215 -18.40 -23.98 -6.65
CA ASP A 215 -19.38 -23.97 -7.74
C ASP A 215 -20.13 -22.64 -7.88
N SER A 216 -20.09 -21.79 -6.85
CA SER A 216 -20.67 -20.43 -6.86
C SER A 216 -19.61 -19.31 -6.87
N ALA A 217 -18.38 -19.61 -7.30
CA ALA A 217 -17.33 -18.60 -7.38
C ALA A 217 -17.60 -17.60 -8.53
N PRO A 218 -17.50 -16.29 -8.29
CA PRO A 218 -17.54 -15.30 -9.36
C PRO A 218 -16.27 -15.40 -10.23
N LEU A 219 -16.44 -15.40 -11.56
CA LEU A 219 -15.34 -15.53 -12.51
C LEU A 219 -15.29 -14.37 -13.51
N GLN A 220 -14.17 -13.64 -13.51
CA GLN A 220 -13.91 -12.57 -14.49
C GLN A 220 -13.40 -13.13 -15.81
N ASN A 221 -13.83 -12.55 -16.94
CA ASN A 221 -13.37 -12.94 -18.28
C ASN A 221 -13.50 -14.44 -18.59
N TYR A 222 -14.41 -15.15 -17.90
CA TYR A 222 -14.62 -16.58 -18.11
C TYR A 222 -15.49 -16.81 -19.35
N LYS A 223 -15.11 -17.82 -20.14
CA LYS A 223 -15.90 -18.28 -21.29
C LYS A 223 -16.53 -19.62 -20.92
N THR A 224 -17.86 -19.69 -21.01
CA THR A 224 -18.61 -20.91 -20.72
C THR A 224 -18.05 -22.11 -21.48
N GLY A 225 -17.75 -23.20 -20.76
CA GLY A 225 -17.20 -24.44 -21.32
C GLY A 225 -15.67 -24.48 -21.38
N ALA A 226 -14.97 -23.37 -21.12
CA ALA A 226 -13.52 -23.37 -20.97
C ALA A 226 -13.10 -23.88 -19.57
N ALA A 227 -11.86 -24.35 -19.46
CA ALA A 227 -11.24 -24.62 -18.17
C ALA A 227 -10.97 -23.32 -17.41
N VAL A 228 -11.34 -23.27 -16.13
CA VAL A 228 -11.10 -22.10 -15.27
C VAL A 228 -9.59 -21.86 -15.15
N GLN A 229 -9.18 -20.62 -15.41
CA GLN A 229 -7.80 -20.18 -15.25
C GLN A 229 -7.64 -19.37 -13.96
N PRO A 230 -6.43 -19.32 -13.37
CA PRO A 230 -6.15 -18.44 -12.23
C PRO A 230 -6.53 -16.98 -12.46
N SER A 231 -6.39 -16.49 -13.71
CA SER A 231 -6.77 -15.14 -14.12
C SER A 231 -8.28 -14.89 -14.15
N ASN A 232 -9.11 -15.95 -14.11
CA ASN A 232 -10.56 -15.83 -13.97
C ASN A 232 -10.99 -15.64 -12.52
N LEU A 233 -10.16 -15.99 -11.54
CA LEU A 233 -10.53 -15.93 -10.13
C LEU A 233 -10.43 -14.50 -9.61
N ILE A 234 -11.36 -14.14 -8.72
CA ILE A 234 -11.22 -12.94 -7.89
C ILE A 234 -10.45 -13.32 -6.64
N LEU A 235 -9.29 -12.69 -6.46
CA LEU A 235 -8.37 -13.00 -5.37
C LEU A 235 -8.24 -11.79 -4.43
N ILE A 236 -8.21 -12.09 -3.13
CA ILE A 236 -7.61 -11.25 -2.11
C ILE A 236 -6.12 -11.60 -2.14
N LYS A 237 -5.31 -10.74 -2.76
CA LYS A 237 -3.86 -10.94 -2.91
C LYS A 237 -3.17 -10.93 -1.55
N SER A 238 -3.56 -9.99 -0.69
CA SER A 238 -3.08 -9.89 0.69
C SER A 238 -4.09 -9.16 1.57
N VAL A 239 -3.94 -9.35 2.87
CA VAL A 239 -4.59 -8.53 3.89
C VAL A 239 -3.50 -8.04 4.83
N THR A 240 -3.48 -6.75 5.13
CA THR A 240 -2.52 -6.15 6.09
C THR A 240 -3.25 -5.32 7.12
N THR A 241 -2.74 -5.29 8.35
CA THR A 241 -3.23 -4.37 9.38
C THR A 241 -2.59 -2.99 9.21
N ALA A 242 -3.36 -1.93 9.46
CA ALA A 242 -2.87 -0.56 9.43
C ALA A 242 -3.46 0.26 10.58
N ASP A 243 -2.71 1.25 11.03
CA ASP A 243 -3.13 2.17 12.10
C ASP A 243 -4.12 3.23 11.59
N GLU A 244 -4.02 3.54 10.30
CA GLU A 244 -4.85 4.50 9.59
C GLU A 244 -5.21 3.91 8.22
N ALA A 245 -6.36 4.31 7.69
CA ALA A 245 -6.73 4.03 6.31
C ALA A 245 -6.99 5.33 5.55
N PHE A 246 -6.70 5.30 4.25
CA PHE A 246 -6.94 6.42 3.37
C PHE A 246 -7.84 5.99 2.21
N SER A 247 -8.57 6.94 1.66
CA SER A 247 -9.17 6.87 0.34
C SER A 247 -8.81 8.11 -0.46
N ALA A 248 -8.74 7.98 -1.78
CA ALA A 248 -8.48 9.09 -2.67
C ALA A 248 -9.38 9.00 -3.90
N GLN A 249 -9.99 10.11 -4.28
CA GLN A 249 -10.87 10.19 -5.44
C GLN A 249 -10.53 11.42 -6.28
N SER A 250 -10.47 11.22 -7.59
CA SER A 250 -10.38 12.31 -8.57
C SER A 250 -11.76 12.63 -9.10
N ASN A 251 -12.08 13.93 -9.22
CA ASN A 251 -13.29 14.37 -9.91
C ASN A 251 -13.19 14.25 -11.44
N ALA A 252 -11.99 14.05 -11.98
CA ALA A 252 -11.70 13.91 -13.39
C ALA A 252 -10.64 12.82 -13.59
N PRO A 253 -10.98 11.53 -13.37
CA PRO A 253 -10.03 10.43 -13.40
C PRO A 253 -9.40 10.21 -14.79
N GLY A 254 -9.99 10.73 -15.87
CA GLY A 254 -9.37 10.74 -17.20
C GLY A 254 -8.29 11.81 -17.39
N VAL A 255 -8.25 12.84 -16.53
CA VAL A 255 -7.23 13.90 -16.52
C VAL A 255 -6.09 13.50 -15.58
N ALA A 256 -6.41 13.21 -14.32
CA ALA A 256 -5.48 12.64 -13.36
C ALA A 256 -6.21 11.63 -12.47
N SER A 257 -5.71 10.39 -12.40
CA SER A 257 -6.23 9.39 -11.48
C SER A 257 -5.44 9.38 -10.18
N ALA A 258 -6.09 8.99 -9.09
CA ALA A 258 -5.49 8.82 -7.77
C ALA A 258 -5.57 7.35 -7.36
N SER A 259 -4.50 6.80 -6.81
CA SER A 259 -4.49 5.49 -6.18
C SER A 259 -3.65 5.53 -4.91
N LEU A 260 -3.83 4.53 -4.04
CA LEU A 260 -3.12 4.43 -2.77
C LEU A 260 -2.25 3.18 -2.76
N GLN A 261 -1.03 3.34 -2.27
CA GLN A 261 -0.11 2.23 -1.99
C GLN A 261 0.41 2.38 -0.55
N GLY A 262 -0.22 1.65 0.37
CA GLY A 262 -0.04 1.90 1.80
C GLY A 262 -0.48 3.33 2.14
N ASN A 263 0.38 4.08 2.82
CA ASN A 263 0.13 5.47 3.20
C ASN A 263 0.51 6.47 2.10
N ASN A 264 0.92 6.00 0.92
CA ASN A 264 1.34 6.87 -0.16
C ASN A 264 0.20 7.06 -1.17
N LEU A 265 -0.12 8.31 -1.45
CA LEU A 265 -0.93 8.72 -2.59
C LEU A 265 -0.09 8.73 -3.85
N ILE A 266 -0.52 7.98 -4.85
CA ILE A 266 0.02 7.95 -6.20
C ILE A 266 -0.95 8.67 -7.11
N VAL A 267 -0.44 9.64 -7.87
CA VAL A 267 -1.24 10.36 -8.86
C VAL A 267 -0.70 10.05 -10.25
N THR A 268 -1.58 9.64 -11.15
CA THR A 268 -1.23 9.33 -12.52
C THR A 268 -1.84 10.38 -13.45
N PRO A 269 -1.02 11.24 -14.08
CA PRO A 269 -1.50 12.21 -15.05
C PRO A 269 -1.75 11.54 -16.41
N LEU A 270 -2.99 11.58 -16.86
CA LEU A 270 -3.48 10.84 -18.03
C LEU A 270 -3.78 11.74 -19.23
N ALA A 271 -4.40 12.90 -19.00
CA ALA A 271 -4.71 13.86 -20.06
C ALA A 271 -4.55 15.29 -19.56
N ALA A 272 -4.25 16.22 -20.47
CA ALA A 272 -4.10 17.61 -20.10
C ALA A 272 -5.42 18.20 -19.59
N GLY A 273 -5.33 19.06 -18.57
CA GLY A 273 -6.46 19.65 -17.89
C GLY A 273 -6.20 19.80 -16.40
N THR A 274 -7.25 20.11 -15.64
CA THR A 274 -7.17 20.22 -14.18
C THR A 274 -8.14 19.23 -13.55
N ALA A 275 -7.64 18.45 -12.60
CA ALA A 275 -8.43 17.58 -11.74
C ALA A 275 -8.32 18.06 -10.28
N LYS A 276 -9.35 17.81 -9.48
CA LYS A 276 -9.29 17.92 -8.03
C LYS A 276 -9.24 16.52 -7.45
N ILE A 277 -8.26 16.29 -6.58
CA ILE A 277 -8.13 15.04 -5.83
C ILE A 277 -8.56 15.30 -4.40
N THR A 278 -9.55 14.55 -3.96
CA THR A 278 -10.03 14.54 -2.57
C THR A 278 -9.45 13.30 -1.89
N VAL A 279 -8.70 13.52 -0.81
CA VAL A 279 -8.14 12.48 0.06
C VAL A 279 -8.89 12.49 1.37
N THR A 280 -9.38 11.33 1.80
CA THR A 280 -10.02 11.16 3.09
C THR A 280 -9.20 10.17 3.91
N GLY A 281 -8.68 10.63 5.06
CA GLY A 281 -8.11 9.78 6.09
C GLY A 281 -9.17 9.35 7.09
N TYR A 282 -9.16 8.08 7.47
CA TYR A 282 -10.04 7.49 8.47
C TYR A 282 -9.24 7.20 9.74
N GLY A 283 -9.71 7.75 10.86
CA GLY A 283 -9.18 7.50 12.19
C GLY A 283 -9.65 6.16 12.73
N SER A 284 -8.94 5.67 13.73
CA SER A 284 -9.22 4.40 14.42
C SER A 284 -10.56 4.38 15.17
N ASP A 285 -11.17 5.56 15.37
CA ASP A 285 -12.52 5.79 15.90
C ASP A 285 -13.62 5.80 14.83
N GLY A 286 -13.25 5.66 13.55
CA GLY A 286 -14.15 5.69 12.39
C GLY A 286 -14.52 7.07 11.89
N VAL A 287 -13.98 8.13 12.51
CA VAL A 287 -14.17 9.50 12.03
C VAL A 287 -13.24 9.75 10.85
N ALA A 288 -13.69 10.58 9.91
CA ALA A 288 -12.97 10.89 8.70
C ALA A 288 -12.52 12.36 8.66
N ALA A 289 -11.27 12.60 8.27
CA ALA A 289 -10.77 13.91 7.90
C ALA A 289 -10.54 13.95 6.39
N THR A 290 -10.92 15.04 5.73
CA THR A 290 -10.81 15.16 4.26
C THR A 290 -10.01 16.39 3.86
N GLN A 291 -9.19 16.25 2.83
CA GLN A 291 -8.48 17.33 2.17
C GLN A 291 -8.70 17.24 0.66
N THR A 292 -8.75 18.39 -0.01
CA THR A 292 -8.84 18.45 -1.48
C THR A 292 -7.78 19.38 -2.02
N PHE A 293 -7.06 18.95 -3.04
CA PHE A 293 -6.03 19.72 -3.72
C PHE A 293 -6.15 19.59 -5.24
N SER A 294 -5.56 20.53 -5.97
CA SER A 294 -5.65 20.60 -7.42
C SER A 294 -4.45 19.93 -8.07
N VAL A 295 -4.69 19.19 -9.16
CA VAL A 295 -3.67 18.61 -10.04
C VAL A 295 -3.86 19.20 -11.42
N THR A 296 -2.88 19.97 -11.86
CA THR A 296 -2.84 20.50 -13.22
C THR A 296 -1.91 19.64 -14.07
N VAL A 297 -2.49 19.08 -15.13
CA VAL A 297 -1.78 18.24 -16.10
C VAL A 297 -1.55 19.06 -17.38
N SER A 298 -0.30 19.27 -17.75
CA SER A 298 0.05 19.94 -19.02
C SER A 298 0.22 18.92 -20.15
N GLN A 299 -0.18 19.29 -21.38
CA GLN A 299 0.10 18.49 -22.59
C GLN A 299 1.62 18.31 -22.71
N GLY A 300 2.09 17.06 -22.78
CA GLY A 300 3.41 16.78 -23.34
C GLY A 300 3.43 17.22 -24.81
N THR A 301 4.47 17.95 -25.22
CA THR A 301 4.61 18.40 -26.61
C THR A 301 4.53 17.18 -27.55
N PRO A 302 3.71 17.20 -28.62
CA PRO A 302 3.69 16.09 -29.58
C PRO A 302 5.08 15.90 -30.19
N PRO A 303 5.51 14.67 -30.53
CA PRO A 303 6.70 14.47 -31.33
C PRO A 303 6.49 15.18 -32.67
N VAL A 304 7.30 16.21 -32.95
CA VAL A 304 7.33 16.84 -34.27
C VAL A 304 7.81 15.78 -35.25
N THR A 305 6.91 15.25 -36.07
CA THR A 305 7.28 14.44 -37.23
C THR A 305 7.75 15.39 -38.31
N THR A 306 9.07 15.52 -38.48
CA THR A 306 9.66 16.29 -39.58
C THR A 306 9.54 15.51 -40.89
N PRO A 307 9.02 16.09 -41.98
CA PRO A 307 9.21 15.55 -43.33
C PRO A 307 10.69 15.69 -43.73
N PRO A 308 11.22 14.85 -44.63
CA PRO A 308 12.62 14.95 -45.05
C PRO A 308 12.82 16.22 -45.89
N VAL A 309 13.69 17.13 -45.42
CA VAL A 309 14.07 18.35 -46.16
C VAL A 309 15.52 18.24 -46.62
N THR A 310 15.70 18.27 -47.93
CA THR A 310 16.94 18.55 -48.66
C THR A 310 17.31 20.04 -48.53
N THR A 311 18.54 20.35 -48.13
CA THR A 311 19.07 21.73 -48.02
C THR A 311 19.93 22.13 -49.23
N PRO A 312 19.86 23.41 -49.65
CA PRO A 312 21.08 24.22 -49.81
C PRO A 312 20.97 25.64 -49.19
N PRO A 313 22.08 26.41 -49.13
CA PRO A 313 22.41 27.24 -47.96
C PRO A 313 22.18 28.75 -48.16
N GLY A 314 21.95 29.45 -47.04
CA GLY A 314 22.28 30.87 -46.92
C GLY A 314 21.42 31.67 -45.94
N THR A 315 22.13 32.40 -45.07
CA THR A 315 21.72 33.57 -44.28
C THR A 315 21.08 33.35 -42.90
N THR A 316 21.86 33.78 -41.89
CA THR A 316 21.57 33.93 -40.46
C THR A 316 20.58 35.08 -40.21
N PRO A 317 19.60 34.97 -39.29
CA PRO A 317 19.70 35.56 -37.94
C PRO A 317 18.81 34.80 -36.89
N PRO A 318 18.47 35.37 -35.71
CA PRO A 318 19.26 35.72 -34.54
C PRO A 318 19.13 34.68 -33.40
N VAL A 319 19.87 34.89 -32.31
CA VAL A 319 19.83 34.09 -31.07
C VAL A 319 18.50 34.30 -30.33
N THR A 320 17.72 33.23 -30.16
CA THR A 320 16.73 33.07 -29.06
C THR A 320 16.71 31.62 -28.59
N THR A 321 16.74 31.48 -27.26
CA THR A 321 17.04 30.31 -26.42
C THR A 321 16.18 29.05 -26.64
N PRO A 322 16.78 27.84 -26.58
CA PRO A 322 16.04 26.57 -26.69
C PRO A 322 15.26 26.21 -25.40
N PRO A 323 14.25 25.33 -25.49
CA PRO A 323 13.50 24.82 -24.33
C PRO A 323 14.37 23.85 -23.51
N VAL A 324 14.25 23.91 -22.19
CA VAL A 324 14.98 23.04 -21.24
C VAL A 324 14.45 21.61 -21.34
N VAL A 325 15.19 20.78 -22.08
CA VAL A 325 15.15 19.33 -22.00
C VAL A 325 15.56 18.92 -20.57
N GLN A 326 14.78 18.07 -19.90
CA GLN A 326 15.23 17.47 -18.65
C GLN A 326 16.50 16.66 -18.96
N PRO A 327 17.66 17.01 -18.39
CA PRO A 327 18.94 16.50 -18.87
C PRO A 327 19.03 15.00 -18.65
N ALA A 328 19.52 14.28 -19.67
CA ALA A 328 20.10 12.98 -19.44
C ALA A 328 21.23 13.16 -18.42
N SER A 329 21.25 12.36 -17.36
CA SER A 329 22.27 12.43 -16.32
C SER A 329 23.66 12.45 -16.97
N ASP A 330 24.42 13.49 -16.70
CA ASP A 330 25.75 13.68 -17.29
C ASP A 330 26.77 12.70 -16.68
N LEU A 331 26.39 11.98 -15.62
CA LEU A 331 27.21 10.98 -14.97
C LEU A 331 26.89 9.56 -15.45
N THR A 332 27.90 8.88 -15.98
CA THR A 332 27.85 7.43 -16.21
C THR A 332 28.50 6.71 -15.03
N PRO A 333 27.73 5.95 -14.21
CA PRO A 333 28.27 5.16 -13.12
C PRO A 333 28.90 3.85 -13.60
N ALA A 334 29.89 3.35 -12.86
CA ALA A 334 30.38 1.99 -12.93
C ALA A 334 30.80 1.51 -11.53
N ALA A 335 30.41 0.31 -11.12
CA ALA A 335 30.69 -0.18 -9.76
C ALA A 335 31.68 -1.35 -9.76
N ARG A 336 32.68 -1.29 -8.88
CA ARG A 336 33.58 -2.42 -8.59
C ARG A 336 33.92 -2.46 -7.11
N GLY A 337 34.04 -3.65 -6.54
CA GLY A 337 34.46 -3.82 -5.15
C GLY A 337 34.12 -5.19 -4.59
N ALA A 338 34.42 -5.40 -3.31
CA ALA A 338 34.12 -6.63 -2.59
C ALA A 338 32.61 -6.76 -2.35
N LEU A 339 32.01 -7.77 -2.96
CA LEU A 339 30.64 -8.20 -2.73
C LEU A 339 30.67 -9.68 -2.36
N PRO A 340 30.25 -10.08 -1.14
CA PRO A 340 30.09 -11.50 -0.82
C PRO A 340 28.99 -12.11 -1.70
N ALA A 341 29.13 -13.38 -2.09
CA ALA A 341 28.08 -14.07 -2.85
C ALA A 341 26.84 -14.36 -1.98
N LEU A 342 27.02 -14.44 -0.66
CA LEU A 342 26.01 -14.80 0.32
C LEU A 342 26.12 -13.92 1.57
N VAL A 343 24.97 -13.41 2.03
CA VAL A 343 24.85 -12.66 3.29
C VAL A 343 23.63 -13.17 4.07
N VAL A 344 23.75 -13.19 5.39
CA VAL A 344 22.61 -13.44 6.28
C VAL A 344 22.08 -12.08 6.74
N ALA A 345 20.78 -11.83 6.54
CA ALA A 345 20.14 -10.60 6.99
C ALA A 345 20.35 -10.42 8.51
N GLY A 346 20.67 -9.21 8.96
CA GLY A 346 20.95 -8.94 10.37
C GLY A 346 22.31 -9.42 10.89
N GLN A 347 23.19 -9.98 10.05
CA GLN A 347 24.56 -10.37 10.44
C GLN A 347 25.62 -9.45 9.82
N LYS A 348 26.79 -9.40 10.46
CA LYS A 348 27.94 -8.64 9.93
C LYS A 348 28.32 -9.16 8.55
N ALA A 349 28.40 -8.26 7.58
CA ALA A 349 28.77 -8.55 6.20
C ALA A 349 29.66 -7.43 5.67
N LYS A 350 30.72 -7.77 4.93
CA LYS A 350 31.62 -6.78 4.33
C LYS A 350 31.17 -6.48 2.91
N ILE A 351 30.25 -5.54 2.75
CA ILE A 351 29.80 -5.04 1.45
C ILE A 351 30.52 -3.73 1.18
N GLN A 352 31.39 -3.70 0.16
CA GLN A 352 32.13 -2.49 -0.23
C GLN A 352 32.15 -2.37 -1.75
N GLN A 353 31.53 -1.31 -2.27
CA GLN A 353 31.53 -0.98 -3.69
C GLN A 353 32.13 0.41 -3.91
N THR A 354 33.10 0.50 -4.79
CA THR A 354 33.59 1.78 -5.30
C THR A 354 32.84 2.09 -6.59
N VAL A 355 32.00 3.12 -6.54
CA VAL A 355 31.30 3.69 -7.69
C VAL A 355 32.21 4.71 -8.34
N THR A 356 32.57 4.45 -9.59
CA THR A 356 33.30 5.37 -10.44
C THR A 356 32.29 6.16 -11.26
N LEU A 357 32.37 7.48 -11.15
CA LEU A 357 31.54 8.43 -11.88
C LEU A 357 32.38 9.06 -12.98
N THR A 358 31.90 9.02 -14.21
CA THR A 358 32.51 9.71 -15.35
C THR A 358 31.55 10.75 -15.89
N ALA A 359 32.02 12.00 -16.02
CA ALA A 359 31.26 13.04 -16.69
C ALA A 359 31.27 12.81 -18.21
N SER A 360 30.08 12.66 -18.78
CA SER A 360 29.82 12.21 -20.15
C SER A 360 29.66 13.39 -21.11
N SER A 361 29.16 14.53 -20.62
CA SER A 361 28.79 15.68 -21.46
C SER A 361 29.20 17.03 -20.87
N ILE A 362 29.09 17.24 -19.54
CA ILE A 362 29.38 18.53 -18.88
C ILE A 362 30.23 18.31 -17.60
N PRO A 363 31.20 19.19 -17.27
CA PRO A 363 31.91 19.14 -15.99
C PRO A 363 30.97 19.31 -14.78
N VAL A 364 30.98 18.35 -13.84
CA VAL A 364 30.13 18.38 -12.64
C VAL A 364 30.93 18.92 -11.44
N THR A 365 30.49 20.02 -10.83
CA THR A 365 31.16 20.68 -9.69
C THR A 365 30.21 20.86 -8.50
N GLN A 366 29.44 19.83 -8.15
CA GLN A 366 28.39 19.89 -7.13
C GLN A 366 28.25 18.56 -6.37
N ARG A 367 27.32 18.51 -5.42
CA ARG A 367 27.08 17.36 -4.56
C ARG A 367 26.33 16.26 -5.30
N VAL A 368 26.94 15.09 -5.44
CA VAL A 368 26.35 13.90 -6.08
C VAL A 368 26.00 12.88 -5.00
N ARG A 369 24.90 12.15 -5.17
CA ARG A 369 24.52 11.03 -4.30
C ARG A 369 24.61 9.72 -5.08
N ALA A 370 25.15 8.68 -4.45
CA ALA A 370 25.16 7.33 -4.99
C ALA A 370 24.59 6.35 -3.95
N SER A 371 23.77 5.42 -4.42
CA SER A 371 23.12 4.39 -3.62
C SER A 371 23.38 3.02 -4.21
N LEU A 372 23.65 2.05 -3.34
CA LEU A 372 23.74 0.63 -3.65
C LEU A 372 22.40 0.00 -3.31
N ILE A 373 21.80 -0.69 -4.28
CA ILE A 373 20.43 -1.18 -4.22
C ILE A 373 20.42 -2.70 -4.47
N LEU A 374 19.60 -3.42 -3.71
CA LEU A 374 19.24 -4.80 -4.00
C LEU A 374 17.87 -4.81 -4.67
N SER A 375 17.81 -5.38 -5.87
CA SER A 375 16.59 -5.48 -6.66
C SER A 375 16.32 -6.91 -7.08
N THR A 376 15.06 -7.28 -7.27
CA THR A 376 14.68 -8.56 -7.87
C THR A 376 14.78 -8.55 -9.40
N THR A 377 15.04 -7.39 -10.01
CA THR A 377 15.17 -7.21 -11.45
C THR A 377 16.49 -6.50 -11.80
N THR A 378 16.91 -6.58 -13.06
CA THR A 378 18.10 -5.87 -13.57
C THR A 378 17.85 -4.38 -13.82
N THR A 379 16.59 -3.94 -13.87
CA THR A 379 16.18 -2.56 -14.17
C THR A 379 15.66 -1.79 -12.95
N GLY A 380 15.58 -2.44 -11.79
CA GLY A 380 14.98 -1.89 -10.58
C GLY A 380 13.51 -2.29 -10.43
N SER A 381 13.04 -2.25 -9.19
CA SER A 381 11.68 -2.63 -8.79
C SER A 381 11.17 -1.70 -7.68
N PRO A 382 9.85 -1.50 -7.54
CA PRO A 382 9.29 -0.73 -6.44
C PRO A 382 9.59 -1.31 -5.05
N SER A 383 10.02 -2.57 -4.96
CA SER A 383 10.38 -3.30 -3.73
C SER A 383 11.89 -3.36 -3.48
N ASP A 384 12.65 -2.46 -4.09
CA ASP A 384 14.11 -2.43 -3.98
C ASP A 384 14.60 -1.99 -2.59
N PHE A 385 15.68 -2.61 -2.12
CA PHE A 385 16.29 -2.28 -0.82
C PHE A 385 17.57 -1.46 -1.02
N THR A 386 17.60 -0.23 -0.51
CA THR A 386 18.86 0.54 -0.47
C THR A 386 19.72 0.07 0.70
N ILE A 387 20.91 -0.45 0.40
CA ILE A 387 21.80 -1.08 1.40
C ILE A 387 22.99 -0.22 1.80
N ALA A 388 23.38 0.75 0.97
CA ALA A 388 24.37 1.77 1.31
C ALA A 388 24.13 3.02 0.47
N SER A 389 24.39 4.20 1.04
CA SER A 389 24.39 5.45 0.28
C SER A 389 25.55 6.33 0.71
N ALA A 390 26.11 7.10 -0.22
CA ALA A 390 27.09 8.13 0.06
C ALA A 390 26.80 9.37 -0.77
N ALA A 391 27.19 10.53 -0.24
CA ALA A 391 27.12 11.78 -0.95
C ALA A 391 28.48 12.48 -0.86
N ALA A 392 28.97 13.01 -1.96
CA ALA A 392 30.24 13.74 -2.00
C ALA A 392 30.11 14.97 -2.90
N ASN A 393 30.84 16.03 -2.55
CA ASN A 393 31.05 17.16 -3.45
C ASN A 393 32.11 16.73 -4.46
N VAL A 394 31.71 16.62 -5.73
CA VAL A 394 32.60 16.13 -6.78
C VAL A 394 32.96 17.27 -7.71
N ARG A 395 34.25 17.37 -8.07
CA ARG A 395 34.75 18.27 -9.14
C ARG A 395 35.27 17.42 -10.29
N LEU A 396 34.41 17.11 -11.25
CA LEU A 396 34.69 16.29 -12.43
C LEU A 396 34.87 17.16 -13.65
N LYS A 397 36.06 17.08 -14.27
CA LYS A 397 36.26 17.57 -15.64
C LYS A 397 35.82 16.50 -16.63
N LEU A 398 35.43 16.89 -17.84
CA LEU A 398 35.01 15.96 -18.90
C LEU A 398 36.06 14.85 -19.11
N GLY A 399 35.62 13.59 -19.12
CA GLY A 399 36.51 12.43 -19.26
C GLY A 399 37.39 12.09 -18.05
N LYS A 400 37.27 12.82 -16.94
CA LYS A 400 37.91 12.46 -15.65
C LYS A 400 36.94 11.70 -14.76
N GLN A 401 37.50 10.90 -13.85
CA GLN A 401 36.74 10.02 -12.98
C GLN A 401 36.78 10.48 -11.52
N ALA A 402 35.69 10.26 -10.81
CA ALA A 402 35.61 10.41 -9.36
C ALA A 402 35.13 9.10 -8.75
N LYS A 403 35.58 8.82 -7.54
CA LYS A 403 35.27 7.57 -6.84
C LYS A 403 34.46 7.89 -5.58
N LEU A 404 33.30 7.26 -5.46
CA LEU A 404 32.52 7.22 -4.23
C LEU A 404 32.57 5.80 -3.68
N ASN A 405 32.92 5.67 -2.40
CA ASN A 405 32.92 4.37 -1.73
C ASN A 405 31.60 4.20 -0.97
N LEU A 406 30.85 3.17 -1.35
CA LEU A 406 29.65 2.71 -0.68
C LEU A 406 30.01 1.50 0.16
N SER A 407 29.75 1.54 1.46
CA SER A 407 30.00 0.42 2.35
C SER A 407 28.86 0.17 3.31
N ALA A 408 28.47 -1.09 3.45
CA ALA A 408 27.59 -1.57 4.51
C ALA A 408 28.35 -2.60 5.35
N LYS A 409 28.30 -2.46 6.68
CA LYS A 409 28.92 -3.39 7.64
C LYS A 409 28.01 -4.58 7.97
N GLN A 410 26.73 -4.48 7.60
CA GLN A 410 25.67 -5.42 7.87
C GLN A 410 24.51 -5.12 6.93
N LEU A 411 23.79 -6.17 6.52
CA LEU A 411 22.53 -6.03 5.79
C LEU A 411 21.37 -5.94 6.80
N ASP A 412 20.41 -5.06 6.55
CA ASP A 412 19.26 -4.89 7.43
C ASP A 412 18.51 -6.21 7.62
N ALA A 413 17.99 -6.46 8.83
CA ALA A 413 17.27 -7.69 9.16
C ALA A 413 15.92 -7.79 8.42
N SER A 414 15.39 -6.66 7.95
CA SER A 414 14.16 -6.57 7.17
C SER A 414 14.30 -7.05 5.72
N VAL A 415 15.52 -7.20 5.19
CA VAL A 415 15.71 -7.68 3.81
C VAL A 415 15.34 -9.17 3.72
N PRO A 416 14.30 -9.54 2.97
CA PRO A 416 13.84 -10.93 2.88
C PRO A 416 14.90 -11.84 2.26
N ALA A 417 14.85 -13.12 2.63
CA ALA A 417 15.68 -14.13 1.98
C ALA A 417 15.34 -14.23 0.49
N GLY A 418 16.36 -14.29 -0.37
CA GLY A 418 16.19 -14.26 -1.82
C GLY A 418 17.49 -13.98 -2.55
N THR A 419 17.46 -14.05 -3.87
CA THR A 419 18.57 -13.66 -4.74
C THR A 419 18.25 -12.31 -5.36
N TYR A 420 19.16 -11.35 -5.21
CA TYR A 420 18.96 -9.98 -5.68
C TYR A 420 20.05 -9.58 -6.67
N HIS A 421 19.68 -8.82 -7.69
CA HIS A 421 20.58 -8.01 -8.50
C HIS A 421 21.09 -6.84 -7.68
N VAL A 422 22.39 -6.57 -7.78
CA VAL A 422 23.00 -5.40 -7.15
C VAL A 422 23.02 -4.28 -8.16
N LEU A 423 22.20 -3.27 -7.93
CA LEU A 423 22.11 -2.06 -8.76
C LEU A 423 22.87 -0.91 -8.10
N VAL A 424 23.38 0.02 -8.90
CA VAL A 424 23.89 1.30 -8.42
C VAL A 424 23.08 2.41 -9.04
N SER A 425 22.49 3.25 -8.18
CA SER A 425 21.76 4.44 -8.59
C SER A 425 22.56 5.68 -8.21
N VAL A 426 22.77 6.57 -9.17
CA VAL A 426 23.39 7.87 -8.98
C VAL A 426 22.34 8.93 -9.21
N THR A 427 22.28 9.90 -8.31
CA THR A 427 21.45 11.09 -8.43
C THR A 427 22.35 12.29 -8.64
N ASP A 428 22.18 12.93 -9.79
CA ASP A 428 22.84 14.16 -10.17
C ASP A 428 22.37 15.33 -9.29
N PRO A 429 23.13 16.43 -9.23
CA PRO A 429 22.77 17.60 -8.44
C PRO A 429 21.45 18.25 -8.86
N ASP A 430 21.04 18.08 -10.12
CA ASP A 430 19.77 18.53 -10.69
C ASP A 430 18.60 17.56 -10.44
N GLY A 431 18.87 16.44 -9.75
CA GLY A 431 17.88 15.42 -9.42
C GLY A 431 17.71 14.33 -10.47
N ALA A 432 18.41 14.39 -11.62
CA ALA A 432 18.39 13.31 -12.60
C ALA A 432 18.97 12.03 -11.98
N LYS A 433 18.34 10.88 -12.25
CA LYS A 433 18.75 9.59 -11.69
C LYS A 433 19.17 8.64 -12.80
N THR A 434 20.34 8.02 -12.62
CA THR A 434 20.82 6.92 -13.45
C THR A 434 21.02 5.68 -12.60
N THR A 435 20.30 4.62 -12.91
CA THR A 435 20.46 3.31 -12.28
C THR A 435 21.07 2.33 -13.27
N ILE A 436 22.10 1.62 -12.84
CA ILE A 436 22.74 0.56 -13.64
C ILE A 436 22.74 -0.76 -12.88
N ASP A 437 22.60 -1.86 -13.60
CA ASP A 437 22.94 -3.18 -13.08
C ASP A 437 24.46 -3.35 -13.06
N THR A 438 24.98 -3.84 -11.93
CA THR A 438 26.40 -4.18 -11.81
C THR A 438 26.74 -5.55 -12.44
N GLY A 439 25.72 -6.30 -12.86
CA GLY A 439 25.83 -7.66 -13.39
C GLY A 439 26.15 -8.71 -12.32
N ARG A 440 26.00 -8.34 -11.04
CA ARG A 440 26.32 -9.20 -9.89
C ARG A 440 25.08 -9.43 -9.06
N THR A 441 24.98 -10.64 -8.51
CA THR A 441 23.90 -11.03 -7.63
C THR A 441 24.38 -11.24 -6.20
N LEU A 442 23.51 -10.95 -5.24
CA LEU A 442 23.72 -11.21 -3.81
C LEU A 442 22.60 -12.14 -3.31
N VAL A 443 22.98 -13.27 -2.72
CA VAL A 443 22.02 -14.17 -2.06
C VAL A 443 21.87 -13.74 -0.61
N VAL A 444 20.64 -13.51 -0.16
CA VAL A 444 20.27 -13.18 1.21
C VAL A 444 19.62 -14.39 1.86
N ARG A 445 20.06 -14.76 3.05
CA ARG A 445 19.44 -15.79 3.90
C ARG A 445 18.79 -15.19 5.13
N ALA A 446 17.74 -15.84 5.60
CA ALA A 446 17.09 -15.49 6.85
C ALA A 446 18.05 -15.65 8.05
N PRO A 447 17.90 -14.85 9.11
CA PRO A 447 18.70 -14.99 10.32
C PRO A 447 18.52 -16.39 10.91
N GLN A 448 19.60 -17.14 11.13
CA GLN A 448 19.50 -18.41 11.85
C GLN A 448 19.24 -18.13 13.33
N ALA A 449 18.16 -18.69 13.87
CA ALA A 449 17.88 -18.64 15.29
C ALA A 449 19.06 -19.26 16.06
N LYS A 450 19.61 -18.54 17.04
CA LYS A 450 20.59 -19.13 17.96
C LYS A 450 19.93 -20.33 18.64
N PRO A 451 20.57 -21.52 18.69
CA PRO A 451 20.05 -22.60 19.49
C PRO A 451 19.97 -22.13 20.94
N VAL A 452 18.77 -22.19 21.50
CA VAL A 452 18.54 -21.95 22.93
C VAL A 452 19.35 -23.01 23.67
N ARG A 453 20.42 -22.59 24.36
CA ARG A 453 21.10 -23.46 25.31
C ARG A 453 20.07 -23.78 26.39
N ARG A 454 19.60 -25.03 26.40
CA ARG A 454 18.82 -25.61 27.50
C ARG A 454 19.67 -25.72 28.75
#